data_AF-A0A815W2Q7-F1
#
_entry.id   AF-A0A815W2Q7-F1
#
_cell.length_a   1.000
_cell.length_b   1.000
_cell.length_c   1.000
_cell.angle_alpha   90.00
_cell.angle_beta   90.00
_cell.angle_gamma   90.00
#
_symmetry.space_group_name_H-M   'P 1'
#
loop_
_entity.id
_entity.type
_entity.pdbx_description
1 polymer ?
#
loop_
_entity_poly.entity_id
_entity_poly.type
_entity_poly.pdbx_seq_one_letter_code
_entity_poly.pdbx_strand_id
1 'polypeptide(L)'
;AGHQLDTLKNIYLTSTSCRGFLSKMGGIKFRTWNRRWFVFDRKRRSLFYYQDKTETKLRGIIYFQSILEVNFDHLQSVKSPEQKTTFIVKTLERPYYLIAPSLEVMRIWIDVISTGSEGAREYET
;
A
#
# COMPACT_ATOMS: atom_id res chain seq x y z
N ALA A 1 14.48 26.11 1.73
CA ALA A 1 13.71 26.19 0.48
C ALA A 1 12.82 24.95 0.38
N GLY A 2 11.52 25.10 0.63
CA GLY A 2 10.58 23.98 0.62
C GLY A 2 10.05 23.76 -0.78
N HIS A 3 10.59 22.78 -1.50
CA HIS A 3 10.02 22.35 -2.77
C HIS A 3 8.71 21.62 -2.49
N GLN A 4 7.60 22.32 -2.71
CA GLN A 4 6.27 21.72 -2.79
C GLN A 4 6.22 20.99 -4.14
N LEU A 5 6.47 19.67 -4.11
CA LEU A 5 6.44 18.83 -5.31
C LEU A 5 4.99 18.74 -5.82
N ASP A 6 4.65 19.57 -6.79
CA ASP A 6 3.40 19.57 -7.56
C ASP A 6 3.21 18.28 -8.42
N THR A 7 4.10 17.29 -8.29
CA THR A 7 4.19 16.16 -9.24
C THR A 7 3.31 14.95 -8.91
N LEU A 8 2.59 14.90 -7.78
CA LEU A 8 1.76 13.73 -7.47
C LEU A 8 0.40 14.10 -6.89
N LYS A 9 -0.54 14.50 -7.75
CA LYS A 9 -1.95 14.79 -7.41
C LYS A 9 -2.70 13.65 -6.66
N ASN A 10 -2.08 12.48 -6.47
CA ASN A 10 -2.70 11.27 -5.97
C ASN A 10 -2.12 10.75 -4.65
N ILE A 11 -1.04 11.34 -4.12
CA ILE A 11 -0.38 10.86 -2.89
C ILE A 11 0.04 12.03 -1.98
N TYR A 12 -0.03 11.83 -0.67
CA TYR A 12 0.44 12.77 0.34
C TYR A 12 1.59 12.10 1.09
N LEU A 13 2.80 12.60 0.87
CA LEU A 13 4.02 12.02 1.42
C LEU A 13 4.65 12.97 2.44
N THR A 14 5.09 12.40 3.55
CA THR A 14 5.86 13.04 4.62
C THR A 14 6.98 12.10 5.05
N SER A 15 7.90 12.54 5.89
CA SER A 15 9.00 11.69 6.39
C SER A 15 8.54 10.45 7.16
N THR A 16 7.33 10.46 7.75
CA THR A 16 6.82 9.35 8.57
C THR A 16 5.51 8.76 8.07
N SER A 17 4.97 9.23 6.95
CA SER A 17 3.68 8.76 6.45
C SER A 17 3.50 8.98 4.96
N CYS A 18 2.84 8.02 4.32
CA CYS A 18 2.44 8.06 2.93
C CYS A 18 0.94 7.74 2.84
N ARG A 19 0.16 8.59 2.18
CA ARG A 19 -1.31 8.45 2.10
C ARG A 19 -1.81 8.60 0.68
N GLY A 20 -2.81 7.81 0.29
CA GLY A 20 -3.31 7.85 -1.07
C GLY A 20 -4.37 6.79 -1.35
N PHE A 21 -5.12 6.98 -2.44
CA PHE A 21 -6.08 5.97 -2.88
C PHE A 21 -5.39 4.84 -3.64
N LEU A 22 -5.73 3.60 -3.28
CA LEU A 22 -5.41 2.41 -4.04
C LEU A 22 -6.68 1.59 -4.27
N SER A 23 -6.74 0.90 -5.40
CA SER A 23 -7.78 -0.09 -5.64
C SER A 23 -7.32 -1.43 -5.11
N LYS A 24 -8.00 -1.93 -4.08
CA LYS A 24 -7.68 -3.19 -3.40
C LYS A 24 -8.60 -4.30 -3.90
N MET A 25 -8.04 -5.47 -4.21
CA MET A 25 -8.85 -6.66 -4.47
C MET A 25 -9.53 -7.13 -3.17
N GLY A 26 -10.82 -7.42 -3.25
CA GLY A 26 -11.60 -8.05 -2.20
C GLY A 26 -11.10 -9.46 -1.86
N GLY A 27 -11.76 -10.10 -0.90
CA GLY A 27 -11.40 -11.47 -0.48
C GLY A 27 -11.58 -12.50 -1.60
N ILE A 28 -11.10 -13.72 -1.37
CA ILE A 28 -11.10 -14.82 -2.36
C ILE A 28 -12.50 -15.07 -2.94
N LYS A 29 -13.55 -14.96 -2.11
CA LYS A 29 -14.95 -15.15 -2.49
C LYS A 29 -15.46 -14.07 -3.45
N PHE A 30 -14.94 -12.84 -3.36
CA PHE A 30 -15.37 -11.70 -4.15
C PHE A 30 -14.14 -10.90 -4.60
N ARG A 31 -13.60 -11.26 -5.77
CA ARG A 31 -12.42 -10.61 -6.39
C ARG A 31 -12.77 -9.23 -7.00
N THR A 32 -13.61 -8.46 -6.31
CA THR A 32 -13.99 -7.11 -6.74
C THR A 32 -12.92 -6.10 -6.31
N TRP A 33 -12.65 -5.13 -7.18
CA TRP A 33 -11.67 -4.07 -6.92
C TRP A 33 -12.35 -2.90 -6.24
N ASN A 34 -11.86 -2.55 -5.06
CA ASN A 34 -12.46 -1.54 -4.21
C ASN A 34 -11.46 -0.41 -3.96
N ARG A 35 -11.83 0.81 -4.33
CA ARG A 35 -11.04 2.01 -4.00
C ARG A 35 -11.06 2.23 -2.49
N ARG A 36 -9.88 2.29 -1.87
CA ARG A 36 -9.68 2.50 -0.43
C ARG A 36 -8.59 3.53 -0.21
N TRP A 37 -8.73 4.30 0.87
CA TRP A 37 -7.72 5.26 1.27
C TRP A 37 -6.70 4.57 2.16
N PHE A 38 -5.47 4.42 1.67
CA PHE A 38 -4.38 3.80 2.41
C PHE A 38 -3.56 4.86 3.13
N VAL A 39 -3.10 4.50 4.33
CA VAL A 39 -2.26 5.32 5.20
C VAL A 39 -1.14 4.43 5.72
N PHE A 40 0.06 4.61 5.16
CA PHE A 40 1.29 4.12 5.77
C PHE A 40 1.65 5.03 6.94
N ASP A 41 1.89 4.44 8.11
CA ASP A 41 2.32 5.15 9.31
C ASP A 41 3.58 4.47 9.88
N ARG A 42 4.73 5.15 9.73
CA ARG A 42 6.02 4.64 10.21
C ARG A 42 6.08 4.55 11.72
N LYS A 43 5.45 5.48 12.45
CA LYS A 43 5.50 5.51 13.92
C LYS A 43 4.67 4.37 14.51
N ARG A 44 3.50 4.12 13.94
CA ARG A 44 2.62 3.02 14.33
C ARG A 44 2.99 1.68 13.68
N ARG A 45 4.04 1.66 12.86
CA ARG A 45 4.57 0.47 12.17
C ARG A 45 3.48 -0.33 11.45
N SER A 46 2.57 0.37 10.77
CA SER A 46 1.35 -0.21 10.22
C SER A 46 0.92 0.49 8.94
N LEU A 47 0.32 -0.28 8.03
CA LEU A 47 -0.40 0.19 6.86
C LEU A 47 -1.90 0.03 7.12
N PHE A 48 -2.59 1.16 7.28
CA PHE A 48 -4.03 1.22 7.46
C PHE A 48 -4.73 1.40 6.12
N TYR A 49 -5.96 0.91 6.02
CA TYR A 49 -6.84 1.35 4.94
C TYR A 49 -8.26 1.61 5.42
N TYR A 50 -8.82 2.70 4.91
CA TYR A 50 -10.11 3.26 5.27
C TYR A 50 -11.06 3.19 4.08
N GLN A 51 -12.34 3.42 4.34
CA GLN A 51 -13.33 3.56 3.28
C GLN A 51 -12.95 4.69 2.31
N ASP A 52 -12.53 5.83 2.84
CA ASP A 52 -12.20 7.03 2.09
C ASP A 52 -11.24 7.95 2.88
N LYS A 53 -10.97 9.14 2.33
CA LYS A 53 -9.96 10.10 2.81
C LYS A 53 -10.31 10.78 4.14
N THR A 54 -11.51 10.60 4.69
CA THR A 54 -11.84 11.18 6.00
C THR A 54 -11.18 10.42 7.15
N GLU A 55 -10.62 9.23 6.87
CA GLU A 55 -9.94 8.37 7.86
C GLU A 55 -10.83 7.97 9.06
N THR A 56 -12.16 8.04 8.91
CA THR A 56 -13.11 7.72 10.01
C THR A 56 -13.47 6.24 10.06
N LYS A 57 -13.75 5.62 8.90
CA LYS A 57 -14.18 4.22 8.84
C LYS A 57 -13.03 3.31 8.45
N LEU A 58 -12.31 2.82 9.46
CA LEU A 58 -11.24 1.84 9.29
C LEU A 58 -11.80 0.54 8.68
N ARG A 59 -11.11 0.02 7.67
CA ARG A 59 -11.48 -1.23 7.00
C ARG A 59 -10.47 -2.35 7.24
N GLY A 60 -9.22 -2.01 7.55
CA GLY A 60 -8.27 -2.98 8.05
C GLY A 60 -6.89 -2.39 8.30
N ILE A 61 -6.05 -3.23 8.90
CA ILE A 61 -4.68 -2.92 9.29
C ILE A 61 -3.79 -4.02 8.74
N ILE A 62 -2.61 -3.65 8.27
CA ILE A 62 -1.54 -4.56 7.89
C ILE A 62 -0.32 -4.13 8.70
N TYR A 63 0.05 -4.93 9.70
CA TYR A 63 1.22 -4.65 10.53
C TYR A 63 2.50 -4.93 9.76
N PHE A 64 3.51 -4.08 9.95
CA PHE A 64 4.79 -4.21 9.23
C PHE A 64 5.48 -5.55 9.51
N GLN A 65 5.42 -6.04 10.75
CA GLN A 65 5.98 -7.34 11.13
C GLN A 65 5.38 -8.51 10.33
N SER A 66 4.14 -8.37 9.85
CA SER A 66 3.46 -9.40 9.08
C SER A 66 3.83 -9.36 7.60
N ILE A 67 4.47 -8.29 7.12
CA ILE A 67 4.84 -8.10 5.72
C ILE A 67 6.14 -8.86 5.46
N LEU A 68 6.07 -9.78 4.51
CA LEU A 68 7.19 -10.61 4.09
C LEU A 68 7.94 -10.01 2.92
N GLU A 69 7.19 -9.45 1.97
CA GLU A 69 7.71 -8.95 0.69
C GLU A 69 6.68 -8.00 0.06
N VAL A 70 7.16 -6.99 -0.67
CA VAL A 70 6.33 -6.14 -1.54
C VAL A 70 6.97 -6.07 -2.91
N ASN A 71 6.22 -6.42 -3.96
CA ASN A 71 6.75 -6.42 -5.32
C ASN A 71 5.66 -6.15 -6.37
N PHE A 72 6.08 -5.90 -7.60
CA PHE A 72 5.21 -5.85 -8.77
C PHE A 72 4.62 -7.25 -9.01
N ASP A 73 3.37 -7.34 -9.45
CA ASP A 73 2.77 -8.63 -9.81
C ASP A 73 3.21 -9.07 -11.22
N HIS A 74 4.50 -9.38 -11.37
CA HIS A 74 5.11 -9.79 -12.64
C HIS A 74 4.48 -11.05 -13.24
N LEU A 75 3.96 -11.93 -12.37
CA LEU A 75 3.34 -13.19 -12.76
C LEU A 75 1.86 -13.02 -13.13
N GLN A 76 1.31 -11.81 -13.04
CA GLN A 76 -0.11 -11.51 -13.26
C GLN A 76 -1.00 -12.52 -12.51
N SER A 77 -0.65 -12.72 -11.24
CA SER A 77 -1.24 -13.75 -10.37
C SER A 77 -2.75 -13.54 -10.18
N VAL A 78 -3.25 -12.33 -10.48
CA VAL A 78 -4.67 -11.98 -10.49
C VAL A 78 -5.09 -11.28 -11.78
N LYS A 79 -6.35 -11.48 -12.20
CA LYS A 79 -6.97 -10.68 -13.24
C LYS A 79 -7.32 -9.29 -12.68
N SER A 80 -6.42 -8.32 -12.89
CA SER A 80 -6.64 -6.92 -12.52
C SER A 80 -7.08 -6.07 -13.72
N PRO A 81 -7.90 -5.02 -13.48
CA PRO A 81 -8.25 -4.04 -14.51
C PRO A 81 -7.06 -3.27 -15.09
N GLU A 82 -5.98 -3.13 -14.33
CA GLU A 82 -4.77 -2.42 -14.77
C GLU A 82 -3.53 -3.18 -14.30
N GLN A 83 -3.04 -4.08 -15.15
CA GLN A 83 -1.93 -4.96 -14.82
C GLN A 83 -0.61 -4.21 -14.62
N LYS A 84 -0.38 -3.12 -15.37
CA LYS A 84 0.91 -2.41 -15.33
C LYS A 84 1.13 -1.70 -14.00
N THR A 85 0.07 -1.33 -13.29
CA THR A 85 0.15 -0.66 -11.98
C THR A 85 -0.33 -1.55 -10.83
N THR A 86 -0.36 -2.87 -11.04
CA THR A 86 -0.68 -3.85 -10.00
C THR A 86 0.59 -4.28 -9.24
N PHE A 87 0.50 -4.23 -7.92
CA PHE A 87 1.53 -4.75 -7.02
C PHE A 87 0.90 -5.57 -5.89
N ILE A 88 1.73 -6.34 -5.21
CA ILE A 88 1.32 -7.26 -4.15
C ILE A 88 2.11 -6.98 -2.89
N VAL A 89 1.39 -6.87 -1.77
CA VAL A 89 1.96 -6.88 -0.41
C VAL A 89 1.73 -8.29 0.13
N LYS A 90 2.79 -9.12 0.16
CA LYS A 90 2.72 -10.46 0.72
C LYS A 90 2.86 -10.39 2.23
N THR A 91 1.91 -10.99 2.92
CA THR A 91 1.94 -11.09 4.38
C THR A 91 1.90 -12.55 4.83
N LEU A 92 2.22 -12.80 6.09
CA LEU A 92 2.15 -14.14 6.71
C LEU A 92 0.79 -14.82 6.52
N GLU A 93 -0.30 -14.05 6.63
CA GLU A 93 -1.66 -14.61 6.55
C GLU A 93 -2.20 -14.68 5.13
N ARG A 94 -2.01 -13.60 4.35
CA ARG A 94 -2.54 -13.50 2.99
C ARG A 94 -1.85 -12.42 2.15
N PRO A 95 -1.86 -12.53 0.81
CA PRO A 95 -1.47 -11.44 -0.05
C PRO A 95 -2.55 -10.35 -0.16
N TYR A 96 -2.10 -9.10 -0.34
CA TYR A 96 -2.94 -7.97 -0.70
C TYR A 96 -2.55 -7.47 -2.09
N TYR A 97 -3.44 -7.67 -3.05
CA TYR A 97 -3.30 -7.15 -4.41
C TYR A 97 -3.87 -5.74 -4.49
N LEU A 98 -3.05 -4.81 -4.98
CA LEU A 98 -3.32 -3.38 -4.99
C LEU A 98 -3.00 -2.82 -6.38
N ILE A 99 -3.84 -1.89 -6.84
CA ILE A 99 -3.63 -1.15 -8.08
C ILE A 99 -3.43 0.32 -7.73
N ALA A 100 -2.32 0.88 -8.19
CA ALA A 100 -2.02 2.30 -8.09
C ALA A 100 -2.58 3.09 -9.29
N PRO A 101 -2.87 4.39 -9.12
CA PRO A 101 -3.33 5.25 -10.21
C PRO A 101 -2.27 5.52 -11.29
N SER A 102 -0.98 5.29 -11.00
CA SER A 102 0.11 5.40 -11.96
C SER A 102 1.30 4.52 -11.55
N LEU A 103 2.22 4.28 -12.49
CA LEU A 103 3.49 3.58 -12.21
C LEU A 103 4.34 4.30 -11.15
N GLU A 104 4.35 5.63 -11.18
CA GLU A 104 5.08 6.44 -10.20
C GLU A 104 4.53 6.27 -8.79
N VAL A 105 3.20 6.35 -8.64
CA VAL A 105 2.54 6.14 -7.35
C VAL A 105 2.76 4.71 -6.86
N MET A 106 2.72 3.70 -7.74
CA MET A 106 3.03 2.33 -7.37
C MET A 106 4.45 2.19 -6.82
N ARG A 107 5.45 2.76 -7.51
CA ARG A 107 6.85 2.72 -7.08
C ARG A 107 7.04 3.30 -5.69
N ILE A 108 6.39 4.43 -5.40
CA ILE A 108 6.42 5.05 -4.08
C ILE A 108 5.80 4.14 -3.03
N TRP A 109 4.66 3.52 -3.30
CA TRP A 109 4.03 2.58 -2.35
C TRP A 109 4.90 1.35 -2.09
N ILE A 110 5.50 0.77 -3.12
CA ILE A 110 6.42 -0.38 -2.95
C ILE A 110 7.59 0.03 -2.07
N ASP A 111 8.26 1.15 -2.39
CA ASP A 111 9.41 1.66 -1.65
C ASP A 111 9.11 1.90 -0.17
N VAL A 112 8.09 2.73 0.13
CA VAL A 112 7.79 3.09 1.53
C VAL A 112 7.36 1.88 2.37
N ILE A 113 6.61 0.93 1.79
CA ILE A 113 6.15 -0.26 2.52
C ILE A 113 7.33 -1.21 2.75
N SER A 114 8.14 -1.50 1.73
CA SER A 114 9.32 -2.37 1.85
C SER A 114 10.27 -1.85 2.92
N THR A 115 10.75 -0.61 2.79
CA THR A 115 11.67 0.00 3.76
C THR A 115 11.04 0.17 5.14
N GLY A 116 9.72 0.36 5.22
CA GLY A 116 8.97 0.36 6.48
C GLY A 116 8.98 -0.99 7.19
N SER A 117 8.77 -2.07 6.42
CA SER A 117 8.68 -3.44 6.94
C SER A 117 10.02 -4.10 7.26
N GLU A 118 11.07 -3.81 6.49
CA GLU A 118 12.43 -4.29 6.75
C GLU A 118 12.95 -3.75 8.08
N GLY A 119 12.88 -2.42 8.25
CA GLY A 119 13.19 -1.78 9.52
C GLY A 119 12.22 -2.13 10.64
N ALA A 120 11.19 -2.93 10.42
CA ALA A 120 10.42 -3.51 11.52
C ALA A 120 11.05 -4.82 12.03
N ARG A 121 11.56 -5.65 11.11
CA ARG A 121 12.11 -6.98 11.38
C ARG A 121 13.51 -6.93 12.01
N GLU A 122 14.31 -5.90 11.69
CA GLU A 122 15.66 -5.73 12.24
C GLU A 122 15.71 -5.48 13.76
N TYR A 123 14.61 -5.05 14.39
CA TYR A 123 14.56 -4.83 15.85
C TYR A 123 14.04 -6.03 16.65
N GLU A 124 13.73 -7.15 15.98
CA GLU A 124 13.28 -8.41 16.60
C GLU A 124 14.41 -9.47 16.65
N THR A 125 15.64 -9.10 16.26
CA THR A 125 16.83 -9.98 16.29
C THR A 125 17.88 -9.41 17.24
#